data_AF-A0A7W0SJL0-F1
#
_entry.id   AF-A0A7W0SJL0-F1
#
_cell.length_a   1.000
_cell.length_b   1.000
_cell.length_c   1.000
_cell.angle_alpha   90.00
_cell.angle_beta   90.00
_cell.angle_gamma   90.00
#
_symmetry.space_group_name_H-M   'P 1'
#
loop_
_entity.id
_entity.type
_entity.pdbx_description
1 polymer ?
#
loop_
_entity_poly.entity_id
_entity_poly.type
_entity_poly.pdbx_seq_one_letter_code
_entity_poly.pdbx_strand_id
1 'polypeptide(L)'
;VYPVDWVIVGGESGPKSRPMLPIWATGLRDACVASGVPFLFKQWGCWAPAVGVPEKRDVAEIDPATMRSFRMRRFSKTAAGRLLEGRTWDQVARSAI
;
A
#
# COMPACT_ATOMS: atom_id res chain seq x y z
N VAL A 1 11.28 -10.56 24.27
CA VAL A 1 10.48 -10.13 23.11
C VAL A 1 11.40 -9.33 22.21
N TYR A 2 11.51 -9.69 20.92
CA TYR A 2 12.34 -8.94 19.96
C TYR A 2 11.49 -7.83 19.33
N PRO A 3 11.95 -6.56 19.32
CA PRO A 3 11.22 -5.47 18.67
C PRO A 3 11.20 -5.65 17.15
N VAL A 4 10.26 -5.00 16.47
CA VAL A 4 10.21 -4.96 15.00
C VAL A 4 11.13 -3.83 14.54
N ASP A 5 12.22 -4.18 13.83
CA ASP A 5 13.22 -3.22 13.37
C ASP A 5 12.88 -2.52 12.06
N TRP A 6 12.02 -3.13 11.23
CA TRP A 6 11.65 -2.59 9.92
C TRP A 6 10.36 -3.22 9.42
N VAL A 7 9.51 -2.40 8.81
CA VAL A 7 8.31 -2.87 8.11
C VAL A 7 8.39 -2.49 6.64
N ILE A 8 8.20 -3.49 5.77
CA ILE A 8 8.07 -3.32 4.33
C ILE A 8 6.67 -3.73 3.90
N VAL A 9 5.97 -2.83 3.22
CA VAL A 9 4.61 -3.08 2.72
C VAL A 9 4.58 -3.02 1.20
N GLY A 10 3.81 -3.91 0.59
CA GLY A 10 3.47 -3.80 -0.82
C GLY A 10 2.31 -4.70 -1.20
N GLY A 11 1.62 -4.33 -2.29
CA GLY A 11 0.54 -5.12 -2.84
C GLY A 11 1.02 -6.28 -3.72
N GLU A 12 0.10 -7.20 -4.01
CA GLU A 12 0.37 -8.42 -4.77
C GLU A 12 0.69 -8.13 -6.24
N SER A 13 1.58 -8.93 -6.83
CA SER A 13 1.91 -8.88 -8.26
C SER A 13 1.49 -10.17 -8.96
N GLY A 14 1.18 -10.09 -10.25
CA GLY A 14 0.90 -11.26 -11.11
C GLY A 14 -0.58 -11.41 -11.52
N PRO A 15 -0.91 -12.47 -12.28
CA PRO A 15 -2.21 -12.61 -12.94
C PRO A 15 -3.41 -12.56 -12.00
N LYS A 16 -3.28 -13.15 -10.80
CA LYS A 16 -4.35 -13.26 -9.79
C LYS A 16 -4.13 -12.34 -8.58
N SER A 17 -3.31 -11.30 -8.73
CA SER A 17 -3.07 -10.33 -7.68
C SER A 17 -4.38 -9.71 -7.22
N ARG A 18 -4.54 -9.56 -5.91
CA ARG A 18 -5.67 -8.88 -5.30
C ARG A 18 -5.33 -7.40 -5.04
N PRO A 19 -6.31 -6.50 -5.14
CA PRO A 19 -6.14 -5.12 -4.71
C PRO A 19 -5.90 -5.04 -3.21
N MET A 20 -4.89 -4.26 -2.81
CA MET A 20 -4.65 -3.91 -1.41
C MET A 20 -5.40 -2.62 -1.08
N LEU A 21 -6.24 -2.64 -0.05
CA LEU A 21 -6.97 -1.45 0.37
C LEU A 21 -5.99 -0.36 0.86
N PRO A 22 -6.16 0.91 0.46
CA PRO A 22 -5.19 1.96 0.79
C PRO A 22 -5.03 2.19 2.28
N ILE A 23 -6.13 2.06 3.03
CA ILE A 23 -6.15 2.19 4.48
C ILE A 23 -5.30 1.16 5.22
N TRP A 24 -5.05 -0.02 4.63
CA TRP A 24 -4.19 -1.02 5.25
C TRP A 24 -2.74 -0.56 5.23
N ALA A 25 -2.29 0.02 4.12
CA ALA A 25 -0.95 0.57 3.99
C ALA A 25 -0.76 1.83 4.85
N THR A 26 -1.74 2.75 4.87
CA THR A 26 -1.66 3.96 5.71
C THR A 26 -1.77 3.64 7.20
N GLY A 27 -2.63 2.70 7.60
CA GLY A 27 -2.74 2.28 9.00
C GLY A 27 -1.47 1.63 9.52
N LEU A 28 -0.84 0.76 8.71
CA LEU A 28 0.44 0.16 9.09
C LEU A 28 1.57 1.20 9.16
N ARG A 29 1.60 2.15 8.23
CA ARG A 29 2.50 3.30 8.29
C ARG A 29 2.29 4.10 9.58
N ASP A 30 1.05 4.43 9.95
CA ASP A 30 0.75 5.22 11.14
C ASP A 30 1.19 4.50 12.42
N ALA A 31 0.95 3.18 12.49
CA ALA A 31 1.45 2.35 13.59
C ALA A 31 2.99 2.35 13.66
N CYS A 32 3.67 2.29 12.51
CA CYS A 32 5.13 2.38 12.45
C CYS A 32 5.65 3.74 12.91
N VAL A 33 5.05 4.83 12.43
CA VAL A 33 5.40 6.21 12.82
C VAL A 33 5.22 6.40 14.33
N ALA A 34 4.08 5.99 14.88
CA ALA A 34 3.80 6.08 16.31
C ALA A 34 4.79 5.26 17.17
N SER A 35 5.31 4.15 16.62
CA SER A 35 6.24 3.26 17.31
C SER A 35 7.71 3.55 17.01
N GLY A 36 8.01 4.55 16.17
CA GLY A 36 9.37 4.84 15.71
C GLY A 36 10.01 3.71 14.89
N VAL A 37 9.20 2.85 14.25
CA VAL A 37 9.68 1.76 13.39
C VAL A 37 9.85 2.27 11.96
N PRO A 38 11.00 2.05 11.32
CA PRO A 38 11.19 2.37 9.90
C PRO A 38 10.13 1.71 9.02
N PHE A 39 9.59 2.49 8.07
CA PHE A 39 8.56 2.04 7.13
C PHE A 39 8.97 2.25 5.67
N LEU A 40 8.97 1.16 4.90
CA LEU A 40 9.14 1.16 3.44
C LEU A 40 7.82 0.78 2.77
N PHE A 41 7.27 1.69 1.95
CA PHE A 41 6.24 1.32 0.98
C PHE A 41 6.91 0.93 -0.34
N LYS A 42 7.00 -0.38 -0.57
CA LYS A 42 7.69 -0.92 -1.75
C LYS A 42 6.98 -0.51 -3.03
N GLN A 43 5.69 -0.87 -3.15
CA GLN A 43 4.82 -0.56 -4.29
C GLN A 43 3.41 -1.14 -4.13
N TRP A 44 2.48 -0.71 -4.97
CA TRP A 44 1.07 -1.11 -4.99
C TRP A 44 0.77 -2.51 -5.56
N GLY A 45 1.69 -3.13 -6.29
CA GLY A 45 1.47 -4.41 -6.95
C GLY A 45 1.01 -4.21 -8.39
N CYS A 46 0.00 -4.97 -8.79
CA CYS A 46 -0.73 -4.72 -10.04
C CYS A 46 -2.02 -3.92 -9.83
N TRP A 47 -2.23 -3.33 -8.64
CA TRP A 47 -3.45 -2.59 -8.31
C TRP A 47 -3.13 -1.34 -7.52
N ALA A 48 -3.60 -0.17 -7.97
CA ALA A 48 -3.46 1.08 -7.23
C ALA A 48 -4.81 1.81 -7.09
N PRO A 49 -4.95 2.74 -6.14
CA PRO A 49 -6.13 3.59 -6.04
C PRO A 49 -6.44 4.27 -7.39
N ALA A 50 -7.67 4.14 -7.86
CA ALA A 50 -8.12 4.83 -9.04
C ALA A 50 -8.31 6.33 -8.70
N VAL A 51 -7.50 7.19 -9.30
CA VAL A 51 -7.61 8.65 -9.18
C VAL A 51 -8.30 9.24 -10.41
N GLY A 52 -9.09 10.29 -10.21
CA GLY A 52 -9.81 10.98 -11.29
C GLY A 52 -11.10 10.27 -11.74
N VAL A 53 -11.39 10.40 -13.03
CA VAL A 53 -12.64 9.94 -13.64
C VAL A 53 -12.76 8.41 -13.51
N PRO A 54 -13.91 7.88 -13.07
CA PRO A 54 -14.17 6.45 -13.05
C PRO A 54 -14.06 5.79 -14.41
N GLU A 55 -13.40 4.62 -14.44
CA GLU A 55 -13.32 3.77 -15.63
C GLU A 55 -14.11 2.47 -15.40
N LYS A 56 -14.63 1.86 -16.48
CA LYS A 56 -15.41 0.61 -16.42
C LYS A 56 -14.64 -0.57 -15.80
N ARG A 57 -13.31 -0.52 -15.80
CA ARG A 57 -12.43 -1.55 -15.25
C ARG A 57 -12.05 -1.32 -13.78
N ASP A 58 -12.54 -0.24 -13.18
CA ASP A 58 -12.33 0.01 -11.75
C ASP A 58 -13.15 -1.01 -10.95
N VAL A 59 -12.55 -1.57 -9.90
CA VAL A 59 -13.23 -2.44 -8.95
C VAL A 59 -13.45 -1.67 -7.66
N ALA A 60 -14.64 -1.82 -7.07
CA ALA A 60 -14.94 -1.26 -5.76
C ALA A 60 -14.58 -2.31 -4.70
N GLU A 61 -13.54 -2.03 -3.92
CA GLU A 61 -13.14 -2.85 -2.79
C GLU A 61 -13.65 -2.23 -1.51
N ILE A 62 -14.22 -3.04 -0.63
CA ILE A 62 -14.81 -2.59 0.62
C ILE A 62 -13.96 -3.13 1.76
N ASP A 63 -13.56 -2.24 2.66
CA ASP A 63 -12.97 -2.65 3.91
C ASP A 63 -14.03 -3.32 4.80
N PRO A 64 -13.88 -4.60 5.17
CA PRO A 64 -14.84 -5.25 6.06
C PRO A 64 -14.86 -4.64 7.47
N ALA A 65 -13.79 -3.96 7.90
CA ALA A 65 -13.72 -3.38 9.24
C ALA A 65 -14.42 -2.00 9.33
N THR A 66 -14.31 -1.18 8.28
CA THR A 66 -14.83 0.20 8.29
C THR A 66 -16.01 0.42 7.34
N MET A 67 -16.36 -0.56 6.52
CA MET A 67 -17.33 -0.46 5.41
C MET A 67 -16.99 0.63 4.37
N ARG A 68 -15.78 1.19 4.42
CA ARG A 68 -15.33 2.20 3.47
C ARG A 68 -14.98 1.54 2.14
N SER A 69 -15.53 2.08 1.06
CA SER A 69 -15.23 1.63 -0.29
C SER A 69 -14.09 2.43 -0.93
N PHE A 70 -13.27 1.73 -1.71
CA PHE A 70 -12.16 2.29 -2.47
C PHE A 70 -12.27 1.81 -3.91
N ARG A 71 -12.09 2.74 -4.86
CA ARG A 71 -11.94 2.38 -6.27
C ARG A 71 -10.50 1.98 -6.52
N MET A 72 -10.32 0.76 -7.01
CA MET A 72 -9.03 0.19 -7.32
C MET A 72 -8.97 -0.10 -8.82
N ARG A 73 -7.83 0.19 -9.45
CA ARG A 73 -7.62 -0.05 -10.88
C ARG A 73 -6.45 -0.98 -11.08
N ARG A 74 -6.61 -1.93 -12.02
CA ARG A 74 -5.54 -2.85 -12.40
C ARG A 74 -4.54 -2.16 -13.33
N PHE A 75 -3.26 -2.32 -13.01
CA PHE A 75 -2.11 -1.82 -13.74
C PHE A 75 -1.09 -2.95 -14.01
N SER A 76 -0.07 -2.67 -14.82
CA SER A 76 1.14 -3.49 -14.82
C SER A 76 1.90 -3.27 -13.50
N LYS A 77 2.78 -4.23 -13.14
CA LYS A 77 3.60 -4.17 -11.91
C LYS A 77 4.37 -2.84 -11.75
N THR A 78 4.87 -2.28 -12.85
CA THR A 78 5.64 -1.03 -12.82
C THR A 78 4.74 0.21 -12.84
N ALA A 79 3.57 0.13 -13.47
CA ALA A 79 2.68 1.28 -13.64
C ALA A 79 1.90 1.65 -12.36
N ALA A 80 1.70 0.71 -11.43
CA ALA A 80 1.00 1.00 -10.17
C ALA A 80 1.80 1.95 -9.24
N GLY A 81 3.13 1.97 -9.38
CA GLY A 81 4.01 2.93 -8.71
C GLY A 81 4.23 2.69 -7.21
N ARG A 82 4.94 3.65 -6.59
CA ARG A 82 5.44 3.61 -5.21
C ARG A 82 4.88 4.72 -4.32
N LEU A 83 3.88 5.47 -4.81
CA LEU A 83 3.34 6.61 -4.09
C LEU A 83 2.25 6.15 -3.12
N LEU A 84 2.47 6.36 -1.83
CA LEU A 84 1.44 6.22 -0.80
C LEU A 84 1.13 7.63 -0.29
N GLU A 85 -0.11 8.09 -0.54
CA GLU A 85 -0.54 9.47 -0.29
C GLU A 85 0.34 10.52 -1.01
N GLY A 86 0.65 10.27 -2.27
CA GLY A 86 1.35 11.25 -3.12
C GLY A 86 2.86 11.36 -2.89
N ARG A 87 3.45 10.58 -1.98
CA ARG A 87 4.90 10.54 -1.75
C ARG A 87 5.44 9.12 -1.64
N THR A 88 6.75 8.96 -1.78
CA THR A 88 7.43 7.69 -1.47
C THR A 88 7.72 7.60 0.02
N TRP A 89 7.81 6.37 0.52
CA TRP A 89 8.16 6.07 1.89
C TRP A 89 9.29 5.06 1.85
N ASP A 90 10.53 5.53 2.01
CA ASP A 90 11.74 4.77 1.66
C ASP A 90 12.69 4.54 2.84
N GLN A 91 12.14 4.49 4.06
CA GLN A 91 12.96 4.27 5.25
C GLN A 91 13.51 2.84 5.24
N VAL A 92 14.77 2.70 5.66
CA VAL A 92 15.47 1.42 5.76
C VAL A 92 15.66 1.02 7.21
N ALA A 93 15.96 -0.26 7.45
CA ALA A 93 16.29 -0.75 8.77
C ALA A 93 17.47 0.04 9.37
N ARG A 94 17.43 0.31 10.68
CA ARG A 94 18.50 1.04 11.37
C ARG A 94 19.86 0.33 11.29
N SER A 95 19.86 -1.00 11.18
CA SER A 95 21.04 -1.83 11.01
C SER A 95 21.60 -1.85 9.59
N ALA A 96 20.89 -1.27 8.62
CA ALA A 96 21.31 -1.18 7.22
C ALA A 96 22.08 0.13 6.90
N ILE A 97 22.43 0.90 7.93
CA ILE A 97 23.13 2.18 7.87
C ILE A 97 24.47 2.07 8.59
#